data_AF-A0A8S9Z3B3-F1
#
_entry.id   AF-A0A8S9Z3B3-F1
#
_cell.length_a   1.000
_cell.length_b   1.000
_cell.length_c   1.000
_cell.angle_alpha   90.00
_cell.angle_beta   90.00
_cell.angle_gamma   90.00
#
_symmetry.space_group_name_H-M   'P 1'
#
loop_
_entity.id
_entity.type
_entity.pdbx_description
1 polymer ?
#
loop_
_entity_poly.entity_id
_entity_poly.type
_entity_poly.pdbx_seq_one_letter_code
_entity_poly.pdbx_strand_id
1 'polypeptide(L)'
;MRAQSWSYFKTNRIFNPDKPEDVTTAEVQTTIKQIIDNYGEYFAHNASCDWKPYIIANSTFTAMLNYNNVILSQRGENITRMPAFSRIMGDVHPKATSTSYSVTLNVTAKSDFFPVEAYAKADEAFRYGVEGLWPHALNDSRVRVNPQTDIVYETHKKLTHWPIMTANQELQSRGSFALPIGNVVTLRLPANCNITIQLENVYRYAWFDIRNPQSIRGWSWKQLKYQYVPFTMVMGDRLITMFETSTIMEMNKGSMLFSVNYFDNGVKMIHNYCGTYF
;
A
#
# COMPACT_ATOMS: atom_id res chain seq x y z
N MET A 1 -0.83 -27.61 -19.69
CA MET A 1 -0.86 -26.73 -20.88
C MET A 1 -1.26 -25.35 -20.37
N ARG A 2 -0.39 -24.32 -20.49
CA ARG A 2 -0.69 -22.97 -19.96
C ARG A 2 -1.73 -22.27 -20.83
N ALA A 3 -2.66 -21.53 -20.20
CA ALA A 3 -3.73 -20.86 -20.91
C ALA A 3 -3.24 -19.55 -21.54
N GLN A 4 -3.75 -19.22 -22.73
CA GLN A 4 -3.33 -18.06 -23.54
C GLN A 4 -4.46 -17.06 -23.79
N SER A 5 -5.50 -17.04 -22.95
CA SER A 5 -6.71 -16.25 -23.20
C SER A 5 -7.35 -15.68 -21.94
N TRP A 6 -7.95 -14.49 -22.09
CA TRP A 6 -8.80 -13.81 -21.12
C TRP A 6 -10.15 -14.50 -20.86
N SER A 7 -10.57 -15.45 -21.71
CA SER A 7 -11.97 -15.92 -21.77
C SER A 7 -12.53 -16.41 -20.43
N TYR A 8 -11.71 -17.08 -19.62
CA TYR A 8 -12.10 -17.57 -18.29
C TYR A 8 -12.51 -16.44 -17.32
N PHE A 9 -11.91 -15.25 -17.46
CA PHE A 9 -12.12 -14.11 -16.56
C PHE A 9 -13.11 -13.08 -17.10
N LYS A 10 -13.71 -13.27 -18.29
CA LYS A 10 -14.60 -12.27 -18.90
C LYS A 10 -15.94 -12.11 -18.17
N THR A 11 -16.44 -13.18 -17.56
CA THR A 11 -17.78 -13.22 -16.95
C THR A 11 -17.76 -13.57 -15.47
N ASN A 12 -16.74 -14.31 -15.03
CA ASN A 12 -16.71 -14.87 -13.68
C ASN A 12 -15.90 -13.97 -12.75
N ARG A 13 -16.58 -13.25 -11.84
CA ARG A 13 -15.93 -12.72 -10.65
C ARG A 13 -15.71 -13.91 -9.70
N ILE A 14 -14.50 -14.44 -9.70
CA ILE A 14 -14.18 -15.72 -9.04
C ILE A 14 -14.16 -15.56 -7.52
N PHE A 15 -13.67 -14.44 -7.02
CA PHE A 15 -13.62 -14.13 -5.60
C PHE A 15 -14.05 -12.68 -5.35
N ASN A 16 -14.76 -12.46 -4.25
CA ASN A 16 -15.03 -11.12 -3.75
C ASN A 16 -13.96 -10.77 -2.70
N PRO A 17 -12.98 -9.88 -3.02
CA PRO A 17 -11.94 -9.50 -2.06
C PRO A 17 -12.52 -8.78 -0.82
N ASP A 18 -13.74 -8.25 -0.91
CA ASP A 18 -14.43 -7.57 0.19
C ASP A 18 -15.05 -8.55 1.22
N LYS A 19 -15.01 -9.86 0.94
CA LYS A 19 -15.44 -10.93 1.85
C LYS A 19 -14.24 -11.80 2.21
N PRO A 20 -13.41 -11.38 3.19
CA PRO A 20 -12.21 -12.10 3.55
C PRO A 20 -12.48 -13.54 4.01
N GLU A 21 -13.64 -13.83 4.62
CA GLU A 21 -14.03 -15.21 4.95
C GLU A 21 -14.06 -16.15 3.73
N ASP A 22 -14.46 -15.66 2.55
CA ASP A 22 -14.63 -16.46 1.33
C ASP A 22 -13.29 -16.93 0.73
N VAL A 23 -12.16 -16.37 1.20
CA VAL A 23 -10.82 -16.64 0.65
C VAL A 23 -9.85 -17.27 1.66
N THR A 24 -10.31 -17.66 2.85
CA THR A 24 -9.42 -18.16 3.91
C THR A 24 -9.18 -19.67 3.90
N THR A 25 -9.99 -20.46 3.20
CA THR A 25 -9.87 -21.93 3.22
C THR A 25 -8.67 -22.41 2.39
N ALA A 26 -8.08 -23.53 2.80
CA ALA A 26 -6.95 -24.14 2.09
C ALA A 26 -7.32 -24.57 0.66
N GLU A 27 -8.57 -25.00 0.44
CA GLU A 27 -9.11 -25.37 -0.87
C GLU A 27 -9.18 -24.16 -1.81
N VAL A 28 -9.65 -23.02 -1.29
CA VAL A 28 -9.70 -21.76 -2.07
C VAL A 28 -8.29 -21.27 -2.38
N GLN A 29 -7.36 -21.29 -1.43
CA GLN A 29 -5.97 -20.90 -1.68
C GLN A 29 -5.26 -21.83 -2.68
N THR A 30 -5.56 -23.13 -2.65
CA THR A 30 -5.07 -24.09 -3.66
C THR A 30 -5.61 -23.75 -5.05
N THR A 31 -6.90 -23.41 -5.14
CA THR A 31 -7.54 -22.99 -6.39
C THR A 31 -6.94 -21.70 -6.93
N ILE A 32 -6.73 -20.69 -6.06
CA ILE A 32 -6.06 -19.43 -6.42
C ILE A 32 -4.68 -19.72 -7.01
N LYS A 33 -3.87 -20.57 -6.34
CA LYS A 33 -2.54 -20.95 -6.83
C LYS A 33 -2.61 -21.61 -8.20
N GLN A 34 -3.53 -22.56 -8.41
CA GLN A 34 -3.71 -23.20 -9.72
C GLN A 34 -4.11 -22.21 -10.82
N ILE A 35 -4.96 -21.23 -10.51
CA ILE A 35 -5.32 -20.17 -11.45
C ILE A 35 -4.08 -19.33 -11.80
N ILE A 36 -3.29 -18.93 -10.81
CA ILE A 36 -2.06 -18.15 -11.03
C ILE A 36 -1.05 -18.96 -11.85
N ASP A 37 -0.83 -20.23 -11.55
CA ASP A 37 0.10 -21.10 -12.29
C ASP A 37 -0.32 -21.30 -13.75
N ASN A 38 -1.63 -21.39 -14.01
CA ASN A 38 -2.18 -21.63 -15.35
C ASN A 38 -2.23 -20.38 -16.23
N TYR A 39 -2.48 -19.21 -15.65
CA TYR A 39 -2.73 -17.96 -16.39
C TYR A 39 -1.67 -16.89 -16.16
N GLY A 40 -0.80 -17.01 -15.16
CA GLY A 40 0.09 -15.94 -14.72
C GLY A 40 1.07 -15.43 -15.78
N GLU A 41 1.59 -16.32 -16.63
CA GLU A 41 2.46 -15.93 -17.74
C GLU A 41 1.73 -15.05 -18.77
N TYR A 42 0.48 -15.38 -19.07
CA TYR A 42 -0.34 -14.62 -19.99
C TYR A 42 -0.60 -13.20 -19.46
N PHE A 43 -0.98 -13.10 -18.20
CA PHE A 43 -1.19 -11.80 -17.55
C PHE A 43 0.11 -11.02 -17.38
N ALA A 44 1.26 -11.70 -17.17
CA ALA A 44 2.57 -11.05 -17.15
C ALA A 44 2.92 -10.38 -18.47
N HIS A 45 2.65 -11.04 -19.60
CA HIS A 45 2.91 -10.49 -20.93
C HIS A 45 2.03 -9.26 -21.26
N ASN A 46 0.85 -9.19 -20.65
CA ASN A 46 -0.16 -8.16 -20.90
C ASN A 46 -0.30 -7.14 -19.77
N ALA A 47 0.51 -7.24 -18.71
CA ALA A 47 0.46 -6.33 -17.58
C ALA A 47 0.80 -4.90 -18.02
N SER A 48 0.04 -3.95 -17.50
CA SER A 48 0.25 -2.51 -17.71
C SER A 48 1.55 -2.06 -17.08
N CYS A 49 2.24 -1.16 -17.78
CA CYS A 49 3.45 -0.49 -17.33
C CYS A 49 3.59 0.86 -18.03
N ASP A 50 4.49 1.69 -17.53
CA ASP A 50 4.89 3.01 -18.06
C ASP A 50 5.15 3.03 -19.57
N TRP A 51 5.97 2.11 -20.08
CA TRP A 51 6.33 1.95 -21.49
C TRP A 51 5.31 1.18 -22.36
N LYS A 52 4.42 0.38 -21.76
CA LYS A 52 3.32 -0.34 -22.45
C LYS A 52 2.02 -0.14 -21.67
N PRO A 53 1.41 1.05 -21.75
CA PRO A 53 0.16 1.30 -21.06
C PRO A 53 -0.94 0.38 -21.60
N TYR A 54 -1.73 -0.21 -20.69
CA TYR A 54 -2.90 -0.97 -21.06
C TYR A 54 -4.00 -0.02 -21.52
N ILE A 55 -4.54 -0.24 -22.73
CA ILE A 55 -5.67 0.52 -23.26
C ILE A 55 -6.96 -0.12 -22.75
N ILE A 56 -7.76 0.65 -22.03
CA ILE A 56 -9.00 0.13 -21.45
C ILE A 56 -9.98 -0.20 -22.58
N ALA A 57 -10.29 -1.49 -22.71
CA ALA A 57 -11.27 -2.01 -23.65
C ALA A 57 -12.27 -2.90 -22.91
N ASN A 58 -13.57 -2.68 -23.13
CA ASN A 58 -14.64 -3.44 -22.47
C ASN A 58 -14.49 -4.96 -22.63
N SER A 59 -13.86 -5.42 -23.72
CA SER A 59 -13.69 -6.85 -24.02
C SER A 59 -12.59 -7.55 -23.20
N THR A 60 -11.67 -6.81 -22.58
CA THR A 60 -10.53 -7.38 -21.82
C THR A 60 -10.35 -6.77 -20.42
N PHE A 61 -10.93 -5.61 -20.14
CA PHE A 61 -10.74 -4.92 -18.86
C PHE A 61 -11.35 -5.67 -17.68
N THR A 62 -12.56 -6.22 -17.86
CA THR A 62 -13.18 -7.08 -16.85
C THR A 62 -12.30 -8.28 -16.49
N ALA A 63 -11.61 -8.85 -17.48
CA ALA A 63 -10.71 -9.97 -17.26
C ALA A 63 -9.43 -9.56 -16.51
N MET A 64 -8.88 -8.37 -16.81
CA MET A 64 -7.80 -7.75 -16.02
C MET A 64 -8.21 -7.56 -14.56
N LEU A 65 -9.37 -6.95 -14.30
CA LEU A 65 -9.89 -6.73 -12.95
C LEU A 65 -10.11 -8.05 -12.19
N ASN A 66 -10.71 -9.05 -12.84
CA ASN A 66 -11.00 -10.33 -12.19
C ASN A 66 -9.72 -11.09 -11.83
N TYR A 67 -8.69 -11.07 -12.68
CA TYR A 67 -7.39 -11.65 -12.32
C TYR A 67 -6.66 -10.84 -11.24
N ASN A 68 -6.76 -9.50 -11.28
CA ASN A 68 -6.22 -8.63 -10.23
C ASN A 68 -6.83 -8.97 -8.86
N ASN A 69 -8.12 -9.30 -8.81
CA ASN A 69 -8.77 -9.76 -7.58
C ASN A 69 -8.28 -11.14 -7.13
N VAL A 70 -8.09 -12.08 -8.05
CA VAL A 70 -7.52 -13.41 -7.73
C VAL A 70 -6.14 -13.28 -7.09
N ILE A 71 -5.26 -12.47 -7.68
CA ILE A 71 -3.89 -12.36 -7.18
C ILE A 71 -3.81 -11.65 -5.83
N LEU A 72 -4.67 -10.66 -5.58
CA LEU A 72 -4.79 -9.97 -4.29
C LEU A 72 -5.48 -10.83 -3.21
N SER A 73 -6.15 -11.92 -3.60
CA SER A 73 -6.83 -12.85 -2.69
C SER A 73 -5.91 -13.92 -2.11
N GLN A 74 -4.63 -13.96 -2.51
CA GLN A 74 -3.65 -14.89 -1.94
C GLN A 74 -3.46 -14.63 -0.43
N ARG A 75 -3.33 -15.71 0.35
CA ARG A 75 -3.08 -15.70 1.79
C ARG A 75 -2.02 -16.74 2.14
N GLY A 76 -1.35 -16.56 3.28
CA GLY A 76 -0.27 -17.44 3.76
C GLY A 76 1.09 -16.76 3.69
N GLU A 77 2.15 -17.51 4.01
CA GLU A 77 3.51 -16.97 4.10
C GLU A 77 4.22 -16.87 2.74
N ASN A 78 3.87 -17.74 1.78
CA ASN A 78 4.46 -17.78 0.45
C ASN A 78 3.38 -17.52 -0.60
N ILE A 79 3.45 -16.37 -1.25
CA ILE A 79 2.50 -15.97 -2.29
C ILE A 79 3.23 -15.53 -3.56
N THR A 80 2.50 -15.53 -4.67
CA THR A 80 3.05 -15.09 -5.97
C THR A 80 2.97 -13.57 -6.09
N ARG A 81 4.08 -12.94 -6.49
CA ARG A 81 4.12 -11.51 -6.81
C ARG A 81 3.17 -11.16 -7.95
N MET A 82 2.70 -9.92 -7.95
CA MET A 82 1.94 -9.36 -9.05
C MET A 82 2.82 -9.33 -10.31
N PRO A 83 2.34 -9.81 -11.47
CA PRO A 83 3.12 -9.77 -12.69
C PRO A 83 3.50 -8.36 -13.11
N ALA A 84 4.69 -8.22 -13.71
CA ALA A 84 5.33 -6.95 -14.07
C ALA A 84 5.55 -5.97 -12.91
N PHE A 85 5.41 -6.42 -11.64
CA PHE A 85 5.64 -5.59 -10.46
C PHE A 85 7.06 -5.01 -10.38
N SER A 86 8.08 -5.67 -10.92
CA SER A 86 9.44 -5.10 -10.97
C SER A 86 9.54 -3.81 -11.80
N ARG A 87 8.51 -3.48 -12.58
CA ARG A 87 8.39 -2.22 -13.33
C ARG A 87 7.33 -1.27 -12.76
N ILE A 88 6.55 -1.75 -11.78
CA ILE A 88 5.55 -0.97 -11.06
C ILE A 88 6.18 -0.70 -9.70
N MET A 89 6.93 0.42 -9.63
CA MET A 89 7.69 0.88 -8.47
C MET A 89 7.06 0.39 -7.16
N GLY A 90 7.77 -0.46 -6.43
CA GLY A 90 7.15 -1.18 -5.31
C GLY A 90 8.06 -2.22 -4.67
N ASP A 91 9.03 -2.76 -5.41
CA ASP A 91 9.94 -3.76 -4.86
C ASP A 91 11.03 -3.14 -4.01
N VAL A 92 11.27 -3.75 -2.85
CA VAL A 92 12.30 -3.31 -1.94
C VAL A 92 13.66 -3.78 -2.48
N HIS A 93 14.63 -2.88 -2.53
CA HIS A 93 15.96 -3.21 -3.05
C HIS A 93 16.59 -4.35 -2.24
N PRO A 94 17.29 -5.32 -2.86
CA PRO A 94 17.90 -6.47 -2.16
C PRO A 94 18.91 -6.15 -1.04
N LYS A 95 19.30 -4.88 -0.91
CA LYS A 95 20.22 -4.39 0.13
C LYS A 95 19.48 -3.89 1.37
N ALA A 96 18.16 -3.73 1.30
CA ALA A 96 17.36 -3.38 2.45
C ALA A 96 17.36 -4.53 3.45
N THR A 97 17.37 -4.19 4.73
CA THR A 97 17.22 -5.16 5.81
C THR A 97 15.84 -4.97 6.43
N SER A 98 15.10 -6.07 6.61
CA SER A 98 13.84 -6.03 7.34
C SER A 98 14.12 -5.77 8.83
N THR A 99 13.11 -5.27 9.53
CA THR A 99 13.21 -4.86 10.92
C THR A 99 11.89 -5.11 11.65
N SER A 100 11.97 -4.99 12.97
CA SER A 100 10.84 -5.12 13.87
C SER A 100 10.85 -3.96 14.85
N TYR A 101 9.71 -3.29 15.03
CA TYR A 101 9.58 -2.14 15.92
C TYR A 101 8.11 -1.87 16.25
N SER A 102 7.89 -1.06 17.29
CA SER A 102 6.55 -0.60 17.66
C SER A 102 6.36 0.88 17.32
N VAL A 103 5.14 1.23 16.92
CA VAL A 103 4.71 2.61 16.66
C VAL A 103 3.49 2.91 17.50
N THR A 104 3.52 4.03 18.21
CA THR A 104 2.35 4.57 18.89
C THR A 104 1.80 5.75 18.09
N LEU A 105 0.51 5.70 17.79
CA LEU A 105 -0.23 6.78 17.13
C LEU A 105 -1.31 7.31 18.07
N ASN A 106 -1.36 8.63 18.18
CA ASN A 106 -2.44 9.35 18.87
C ASN A 106 -3.30 10.01 17.80
N VAL A 107 -4.50 9.46 17.58
CA VAL A 107 -5.39 9.85 16.50
C VAL A 107 -6.51 10.72 17.04
N THR A 108 -6.62 11.95 16.54
CA THR A 108 -7.68 12.89 16.90
C THR A 108 -8.85 12.84 15.92
N ALA A 109 -8.59 12.62 14.63
CA ALA A 109 -9.59 12.58 13.57
C ALA A 109 -9.57 11.24 12.84
N LYS A 110 -10.72 10.78 12.34
CA LYS A 110 -10.79 9.56 11.53
C LYS A 110 -10.02 9.76 10.22
N SER A 111 -9.17 8.81 9.85
CA SER A 111 -8.49 8.81 8.56
C SER A 111 -8.11 7.39 8.14
N ASP A 112 -7.81 7.26 6.86
CA ASP A 112 -7.46 6.03 6.16
C ASP A 112 -5.95 5.84 6.00
N PHE A 113 -5.16 6.86 6.32
CA PHE A 113 -3.80 7.01 5.80
C PHE A 113 -2.77 7.29 6.90
N PHE A 114 -3.00 6.83 8.13
CA PHE A 114 -2.03 7.02 9.21
C PHE A 114 -0.75 6.23 8.93
N PRO A 115 0.38 6.90 8.67
CA PRO A 115 1.58 6.19 8.27
C PRO A 115 2.33 5.68 9.50
N VAL A 116 2.89 4.47 9.39
CA VAL A 116 3.57 3.78 10.51
C VAL A 116 5.08 3.60 10.26
N GLU A 117 5.68 4.39 9.37
CA GLU A 117 7.09 4.29 8.94
C GLU A 117 7.47 2.92 8.32
N ALA A 118 6.49 2.08 7.98
CA ALA A 118 6.71 0.72 7.52
C ALA A 118 6.42 0.56 6.03
N TYR A 119 7.11 -0.37 5.41
CA TYR A 119 6.99 -0.74 4.02
C TYR A 119 6.90 -2.26 3.94
N ALA A 120 5.83 -2.76 3.33
CA ALA A 120 5.64 -4.18 3.05
C ALA A 120 6.35 -4.51 1.74
N LYS A 121 7.13 -5.60 1.72
CA LYS A 121 7.73 -6.10 0.48
C LYS A 121 6.75 -7.05 -0.19
N ALA A 122 6.61 -6.94 -1.51
CA ALA A 122 5.81 -7.90 -2.28
C ALA A 122 6.34 -9.30 -2.04
N ASP A 123 5.47 -10.30 -1.92
CA ASP A 123 5.74 -11.73 -1.62
C ASP A 123 6.25 -12.10 -0.23
N GLU A 124 6.52 -11.13 0.63
CA GLU A 124 6.91 -11.41 2.01
C GLU A 124 5.80 -11.00 2.97
N ALA A 125 5.45 -11.92 3.87
CA ALA A 125 4.53 -11.62 4.95
C ALA A 125 5.23 -10.75 6.01
N PHE A 126 4.57 -9.68 6.45
CA PHE A 126 4.90 -9.02 7.70
C PHE A 126 3.88 -9.40 8.77
N ARG A 127 4.31 -9.41 10.03
CA ARG A 127 3.43 -9.69 11.17
C ARG A 127 3.18 -8.43 11.96
N TYR A 128 2.01 -8.37 12.60
CA TYR A 128 1.66 -7.26 13.46
C TYR A 128 0.97 -7.73 14.74
N GLY A 129 1.16 -6.95 15.80
CA GLY A 129 0.45 -7.09 17.08
C GLY A 129 -0.06 -5.73 17.54
N VAL A 130 -1.32 -5.66 17.96
CA VAL A 130 -1.95 -4.43 18.43
C VAL A 130 -1.96 -4.39 19.94
N GLU A 131 -1.39 -3.33 20.48
CA GLU A 131 -1.35 -3.00 21.90
C GLU A 131 -2.13 -1.69 22.13
N GLY A 132 -3.06 -1.68 23.08
CA GLY A 132 -3.67 -0.43 23.54
C GLY A 132 -4.83 0.13 22.69
N LEU A 133 -5.47 -0.66 21.82
CA LEU A 133 -6.75 -0.27 21.22
C LEU A 133 -7.92 -0.84 22.03
N TRP A 134 -8.99 -0.05 22.23
CA TRP A 134 -10.24 -0.58 22.78
C TRP A 134 -10.79 -1.66 21.84
N PRO A 135 -11.26 -2.84 22.33
CA PRO A 135 -11.69 -3.94 21.47
C PRO A 135 -12.71 -3.57 20.39
N HIS A 136 -13.61 -2.62 20.68
CA HIS A 136 -14.62 -2.16 19.72
C HIS A 136 -14.05 -1.29 18.59
N ALA A 137 -12.90 -0.63 18.79
CA ALA A 137 -12.25 0.18 17.77
C ALA A 137 -11.50 -0.68 16.73
N LEU A 138 -11.27 -1.96 17.00
CA LEU A 138 -10.60 -2.87 16.07
C LEU A 138 -11.45 -3.14 14.82
N ASN A 139 -12.77 -3.25 14.98
CA ASN A 139 -13.70 -3.57 13.88
C ASN A 139 -13.73 -2.47 12.79
N ASP A 140 -13.48 -1.22 13.18
CA ASP A 140 -13.41 -0.09 12.24
C ASP A 140 -11.97 0.21 11.77
N SER A 141 -11.00 -0.56 12.27
CA SER A 141 -9.57 -0.36 11.98
C SER A 141 -9.08 -1.33 10.91
N ARG A 142 -8.22 -0.86 10.01
CA ARG A 142 -7.65 -1.71 8.96
C ARG A 142 -6.16 -1.43 8.78
N VAL A 143 -5.39 -2.49 8.57
CA VAL A 143 -4.07 -2.37 7.95
C VAL A 143 -4.27 -2.15 6.46
N ARG A 144 -3.56 -1.18 5.90
CA ARG A 144 -3.56 -0.88 4.47
C ARG A 144 -2.15 -0.89 3.95
N VAL A 145 -1.99 -1.34 2.72
CA VAL A 145 -0.75 -1.26 1.97
C VAL A 145 -1.06 -0.61 0.64
N ASN A 146 -0.23 0.38 0.31
CA ASN A 146 -0.43 1.33 -0.79
C ASN A 146 -1.64 2.26 -0.57
N PRO A 147 -1.44 3.52 -0.14
CA PRO A 147 -2.51 4.47 0.13
C PRO A 147 -3.07 5.15 -1.14
N GLN A 148 -2.88 4.56 -2.33
CA GLN A 148 -3.40 5.09 -3.60
C GLN A 148 -4.92 4.87 -3.74
N THR A 149 -5.53 5.58 -4.70
CA THR A 149 -6.94 5.39 -5.06
C THR A 149 -7.06 4.48 -6.27
N ASP A 150 -7.73 3.34 -6.11
CA ASP A 150 -7.90 2.34 -7.17
C ASP A 150 -9.09 2.64 -8.12
N ILE A 151 -9.35 3.90 -8.44
CA ILE A 151 -10.46 4.32 -9.34
C ILE A 151 -9.97 5.07 -10.58
N VAL A 152 -8.66 5.07 -10.84
CA VAL A 152 -8.05 5.81 -11.97
C VAL A 152 -8.66 5.38 -13.31
N TYR A 153 -9.07 4.12 -13.43
CA TYR A 153 -9.72 3.57 -14.62
C TYR A 153 -11.11 4.15 -14.92
N GLU A 154 -11.79 4.81 -13.97
CA GLU A 154 -13.09 5.45 -14.20
C GLU A 154 -12.97 6.70 -15.05
N THR A 155 -11.80 7.34 -15.02
CA THR A 155 -11.55 8.65 -15.67
C THR A 155 -10.49 8.58 -16.75
N HIS A 156 -9.64 7.55 -16.75
CA HIS A 156 -8.53 7.40 -17.70
C HIS A 156 -8.81 6.31 -18.74
N LYS A 157 -8.41 6.54 -20.00
CA LYS A 157 -8.53 5.55 -21.08
C LYS A 157 -7.36 4.55 -21.13
N LYS A 158 -6.31 4.79 -20.35
CA LYS A 158 -5.08 3.99 -20.32
C LYS A 158 -4.59 3.83 -18.88
N LEU A 159 -4.01 2.68 -18.58
CA LEU A 159 -3.42 2.37 -17.27
C LEU A 159 -1.95 2.00 -17.41
N THR A 160 -1.10 2.62 -16.59
CA THR A 160 0.35 2.34 -16.50
C THR A 160 0.71 1.41 -15.34
N HIS A 161 -0.28 1.00 -14.56
CA HIS A 161 -0.17 0.01 -13.49
C HIS A 161 -1.44 -0.85 -13.46
N TRP A 162 -1.48 -1.87 -12.62
CA TRP A 162 -2.68 -2.69 -12.47
C TRP A 162 -3.87 -1.86 -11.95
N PRO A 163 -5.12 -2.20 -12.32
CA PRO A 163 -6.28 -1.40 -11.93
C PRO A 163 -6.45 -1.25 -10.42
N ILE A 164 -6.11 -2.29 -9.65
CA ILE A 164 -6.21 -2.33 -8.19
C ILE A 164 -4.80 -2.58 -7.63
N MET A 165 -4.27 -1.57 -6.94
CA MET A 165 -2.94 -1.56 -6.34
C MET A 165 -3.00 -1.32 -4.83
N THR A 166 -4.18 -1.18 -4.22
CA THR A 166 -4.35 -1.09 -2.78
C THR A 166 -4.74 -2.45 -2.22
N ALA A 167 -4.19 -2.77 -1.05
CA ALA A 167 -4.68 -3.88 -0.27
C ALA A 167 -5.03 -3.42 1.14
N ASN A 168 -6.09 -4.00 1.70
CA ASN A 168 -6.49 -3.73 3.06
C ASN A 168 -6.99 -5.01 3.75
N GLN A 169 -6.78 -5.06 5.07
CA GLN A 169 -7.23 -6.15 5.92
C GLN A 169 -7.70 -5.55 7.25
N GLU A 170 -8.79 -6.09 7.79
CA GLU A 170 -9.25 -5.73 9.14
C GLU A 170 -8.17 -6.01 10.17
N LEU A 171 -8.01 -5.07 11.09
CA LEU A 171 -6.98 -5.14 12.10
C LEU A 171 -7.40 -6.10 13.22
N GLN A 172 -6.61 -7.15 13.41
CA GLN A 172 -6.78 -8.11 14.51
C GLN A 172 -5.84 -7.78 15.68
N SER A 173 -6.03 -8.42 16.85
CA SER A 173 -5.10 -8.29 17.98
C SER A 173 -3.68 -8.73 17.61
N ARG A 174 -3.58 -9.78 16.79
CA ARG A 174 -2.36 -10.22 16.11
C ARG A 174 -2.72 -10.70 14.72
N GLY A 175 -1.87 -10.43 13.75
CA GLY A 175 -2.09 -10.87 12.38
C GLY A 175 -0.81 -10.94 11.57
N SER A 176 -0.97 -11.45 10.36
CA SER A 176 0.06 -11.52 9.34
C SER A 176 -0.55 -11.06 8.02
N PHE A 177 0.21 -10.32 7.23
CA PHE A 177 -0.23 -9.81 5.95
C PHE A 177 0.85 -10.02 4.89
N ALA A 178 0.56 -10.88 3.92
CA ALA A 178 1.36 -11.07 2.72
C ALA A 178 0.62 -10.49 1.53
N LEU A 179 1.33 -9.78 0.65
CA LEU A 179 0.74 -9.12 -0.51
C LEU A 179 1.53 -9.37 -1.79
N PRO A 180 0.85 -9.54 -2.94
CA PRO A 180 1.53 -9.69 -4.22
C PRO A 180 2.22 -8.38 -4.66
N ILE A 181 1.98 -7.29 -3.93
CA ILE A 181 2.51 -5.95 -4.15
C ILE A 181 3.19 -5.46 -2.88
N GLY A 182 4.23 -4.68 -3.05
CA GLY A 182 4.97 -4.00 -1.99
C GLY A 182 4.68 -2.52 -2.02
N ASN A 183 4.46 -1.93 -0.84
CA ASN A 183 4.25 -0.50 -0.68
C ASN A 183 4.33 -0.08 0.79
N VAL A 184 4.17 1.21 1.05
CA VAL A 184 4.05 1.77 2.39
C VAL A 184 2.82 1.19 3.08
N VAL A 185 2.98 0.90 4.38
CA VAL A 185 1.92 0.44 5.27
C VAL A 185 1.31 1.66 5.97
N THR A 186 -0.01 1.74 5.96
CA THR A 186 -0.79 2.72 6.71
C THR A 186 -1.90 2.05 7.51
N LEU A 187 -2.45 2.76 8.48
CA LEU A 187 -3.62 2.33 9.24
C LEU A 187 -4.82 3.22 8.90
N ARG A 188 -5.97 2.58 8.69
CA ARG A 188 -7.28 3.22 8.84
C ARG A 188 -7.66 3.11 10.30
N LEU A 189 -7.95 4.24 10.94
CA LEU A 189 -8.27 4.31 12.37
C LEU A 189 -9.45 5.25 12.61
N PRO A 190 -10.31 4.96 13.62
CA PRO A 190 -11.37 5.88 14.03
C PRO A 190 -10.80 7.14 14.68
N ALA A 191 -11.65 8.14 14.88
CA ALA A 191 -11.28 9.35 15.62
C ALA A 191 -11.07 9.05 17.12
N ASN A 192 -10.26 9.88 17.78
CA ASN A 192 -10.04 9.85 19.24
C ASN A 192 -9.58 8.49 19.78
N CYS A 193 -8.63 7.84 19.08
CA CYS A 193 -8.04 6.58 19.53
C CYS A 193 -6.52 6.69 19.68
N ASN A 194 -5.98 5.95 20.65
CA ASN A 194 -4.55 5.70 20.74
C ASN A 194 -4.31 4.24 20.37
N ILE A 195 -3.31 3.97 19.55
CA ILE A 195 -2.92 2.62 19.17
C ILE A 195 -1.41 2.49 19.27
N THR A 196 -0.94 1.39 19.83
CA THR A 196 0.42 0.92 19.63
C THR A 196 0.38 -0.32 18.75
N ILE A 197 1.16 -0.34 17.67
CA ILE A 197 1.26 -1.50 16.79
C ILE A 197 2.72 -1.94 16.74
N GLN A 198 2.96 -3.19 17.12
CA GLN A 198 4.23 -3.87 16.88
C GLN A 198 4.20 -4.43 15.47
N LEU A 199 5.26 -4.19 14.71
CA LEU A 199 5.45 -4.68 13.35
C LEU A 199 6.72 -5.54 13.31
N GLU A 200 6.66 -6.64 12.56
CA GLU A 200 7.78 -7.56 12.36
C GLU A 200 7.93 -7.89 10.88
N ASN A 201 9.18 -8.06 10.43
CA ASN A 201 9.52 -8.30 9.03
C ASN A 201 9.00 -7.21 8.08
N VAL A 202 9.11 -5.95 8.49
CA VAL A 202 8.81 -4.78 7.66
C VAL A 202 10.10 -4.07 7.26
N TYR A 203 10.06 -3.30 6.19
CA TYR A 203 11.13 -2.38 5.83
C TYR A 203 10.77 -0.97 6.26
N ARG A 204 11.76 -0.10 6.47
CA ARG A 204 11.51 1.28 6.86
C ARG A 204 11.84 2.23 5.73
N TYR A 205 11.04 3.28 5.61
CA TYR A 205 11.37 4.49 4.83
C TYR A 205 11.86 5.61 5.76
N ALA A 206 12.46 6.64 5.18
CA ALA A 206 12.92 7.81 5.94
C ALA A 206 11.72 8.63 6.45
N TRP A 207 11.51 8.67 7.76
CA TRP A 207 10.43 9.46 8.35
C TRP A 207 10.77 10.94 8.45
N PHE A 208 9.95 11.77 7.80
CA PHE A 208 9.95 13.22 7.94
C PHE A 208 8.56 13.69 8.37
N ASP A 209 8.45 14.14 9.61
CA ASP A 209 7.22 14.71 10.19
C ASP A 209 7.54 16.06 10.81
N ILE A 210 6.94 17.12 10.27
CA ILE A 210 7.21 18.49 10.70
C ILE A 210 6.81 18.74 12.17
N ARG A 211 5.92 17.92 12.73
CA ARG A 211 5.49 17.96 14.13
C ARG A 211 6.44 17.20 15.05
N ASN A 212 7.37 16.42 14.50
CA ASN A 212 8.38 15.68 15.25
C ASN A 212 9.79 16.25 14.99
N PRO A 213 10.32 17.11 15.87
CA PRO A 213 11.63 17.73 15.70
C PRO A 213 12.78 16.73 15.54
N GLN A 214 12.67 15.52 16.11
CA GLN A 214 13.70 14.50 15.99
C GLN A 214 13.77 13.90 14.58
N SER A 215 12.63 13.82 13.90
CA SER A 215 12.58 13.37 12.51
C SER A 215 13.36 14.31 11.57
N ILE A 216 13.29 15.62 11.84
CA ILE A 216 13.96 16.67 11.06
C ILE A 216 15.46 16.71 11.37
N ARG A 217 15.85 16.63 12.65
CA ARG A 217 17.26 16.64 13.06
C ARG A 217 18.05 15.46 12.50
N GLY A 218 17.43 14.28 12.47
CA GLY A 218 18.04 13.04 11.98
C GLY A 218 17.94 12.82 10.46
N TRP A 219 17.45 13.81 9.70
CA TRP A 219 17.02 13.61 8.31
C TRP A 219 18.08 12.98 7.40
N SER A 220 19.27 13.58 7.32
CA SER A 220 20.34 13.10 6.42
C SER A 220 20.78 11.66 6.72
N TRP A 221 20.81 11.28 8.01
CA TRP A 221 21.11 9.90 8.39
C TRP A 221 19.95 8.95 8.04
N LYS A 222 18.70 9.35 8.29
CA LYS A 222 17.51 8.56 7.97
C LYS A 222 17.39 8.28 6.47
N GLN A 223 17.65 9.29 5.64
CA GLN A 223 17.69 9.15 4.17
C GLN A 223 18.63 8.02 3.76
N LEU A 224 19.90 8.09 4.18
CA LEU A 224 20.90 7.08 3.82
C LEU A 224 20.58 5.70 4.38
N LYS A 225 20.08 5.63 5.62
CA LYS A 225 19.76 4.36 6.28
C LYS A 225 18.58 3.63 5.61
N TYR A 226 17.59 4.38 5.12
CA TYR A 226 16.31 3.85 4.65
C TYR A 226 16.06 4.12 3.15
N GLN A 227 17.13 4.33 2.37
CA GLN A 227 17.06 4.64 0.93
C GLN A 227 16.56 3.49 0.04
N TYR A 228 16.47 2.28 0.58
CA TYR A 228 16.29 1.05 -0.21
C TYR A 228 14.83 0.66 -0.45
N VAL A 229 13.88 1.46 0.01
CA VAL A 229 12.45 1.29 -0.27
C VAL A 229 12.00 2.27 -1.36
N PRO A 230 11.12 1.89 -2.30
CA PRO A 230 10.74 2.74 -3.43
C PRO A 230 10.01 4.03 -3.08
N PHE A 231 9.20 4.02 -2.03
CA PHE A 231 8.41 5.19 -1.64
C PHE A 231 8.62 5.54 -0.18
N THR A 232 8.56 6.84 0.07
CA THR A 232 8.67 7.45 1.39
C THR A 232 7.46 8.33 1.64
N MET A 233 6.86 8.20 2.83
CA MET A 233 5.79 9.10 3.26
C MET A 233 6.35 10.27 4.06
N VAL A 234 5.80 11.45 3.82
CA VAL A 234 6.17 12.71 4.44
C VAL A 234 4.93 13.32 5.07
N MET A 235 5.07 13.73 6.34
CA MET A 235 4.00 14.21 7.19
C MET A 235 4.14 15.71 7.38
N GLY A 236 3.21 16.45 6.77
CA GLY A 236 2.85 17.80 7.16
C GLY A 236 1.99 17.79 8.42
N ASP A 237 1.45 18.96 8.74
CA ASP A 237 0.48 19.10 9.83
C ASP A 237 -0.92 18.63 9.35
N ARG A 238 -1.27 18.95 8.10
CA ARG A 238 -2.57 18.70 7.45
C ARG A 238 -2.46 17.95 6.13
N LEU A 239 -1.27 17.90 5.55
CA LEU A 239 -1.01 17.17 4.31
C LEU A 239 -0.10 15.98 4.57
N ILE A 240 -0.52 14.79 4.14
CA ILE A 240 0.33 13.61 4.07
C ILE A 240 0.64 13.35 2.61
N THR A 241 1.91 13.17 2.28
CA THR A 241 2.36 12.95 0.90
C THR A 241 3.20 11.67 0.83
N MET A 242 3.16 11.03 -0.33
CA MET A 242 3.99 9.89 -0.65
C MET A 242 4.79 10.24 -1.89
N PHE A 243 6.11 10.09 -1.82
CA PHE A 243 7.04 10.40 -2.90
C PHE A 243 7.91 9.18 -3.21
N GLU A 244 8.40 9.11 -4.45
CA GLU A 244 9.52 8.24 -4.76
C GLU A 244 10.71 8.59 -3.87
N THR A 245 11.33 7.57 -3.28
CA THR A 245 12.47 7.76 -2.38
C THR A 245 13.64 8.41 -3.11
N SER A 246 13.85 8.14 -4.41
CA SER A 246 14.84 8.81 -5.25
C SER A 246 14.73 10.34 -5.19
N THR A 247 13.53 10.88 -5.37
CA THR A 247 13.25 12.33 -5.27
C THR A 247 13.57 12.86 -3.88
N ILE A 248 13.25 12.09 -2.85
CA ILE A 248 13.53 12.44 -1.46
C ILE A 248 15.04 12.47 -1.17
N MET A 249 15.84 11.60 -1.80
CA MET A 249 17.29 11.55 -1.62
C MET A 249 18.01 12.81 -2.13
N GLU A 250 17.38 13.56 -3.05
CA GLU A 250 17.91 14.82 -3.57
C GLU A 250 17.64 16.03 -2.64
N MET A 251 16.73 15.87 -1.66
CA MET A 251 16.31 16.97 -0.80
C MET A 251 17.06 17.01 0.53
N ASN A 252 17.72 18.12 0.82
CA ASN A 252 18.26 18.37 2.16
C ASN A 252 17.15 18.74 3.15
N LYS A 253 17.48 18.80 4.45
CA LYS A 253 16.50 19.07 5.52
C LYS A 253 15.79 20.42 5.35
N GLY A 254 16.48 21.44 4.84
CA GLY A 254 15.93 22.78 4.64
C GLY A 254 14.93 22.80 3.49
N SER A 255 15.30 22.16 2.36
CA SER A 255 14.41 21.98 1.21
C SER A 255 13.16 21.18 1.58
N MET A 256 13.31 20.08 2.33
CA MET A 256 12.17 19.30 2.82
C MET A 256 11.26 20.15 3.71
N LEU A 257 11.82 20.86 4.68
CA LEU A 257 11.05 21.68 5.61
C LEU A 257 10.29 22.79 4.87
N PHE A 258 10.95 23.46 3.93
CA PHE A 258 10.31 24.49 3.10
C PHE A 258 9.16 23.91 2.28
N SER A 259 9.41 22.85 1.50
CA SER A 259 8.41 22.25 0.62
C SER A 259 7.19 21.75 1.38
N VAL A 260 7.40 21.00 2.46
CA VAL A 260 6.29 20.46 3.26
C VAL A 260 5.47 21.59 3.86
N ASN A 261 6.09 22.59 4.49
CA ASN A 261 5.35 23.73 5.04
C ASN A 261 4.61 24.53 3.96
N TYR A 262 5.21 24.71 2.78
CA TYR A 262 4.59 25.45 1.69
C TYR A 262 3.27 24.79 1.23
N PHE A 263 3.31 23.50 0.90
CA PHE A 263 2.10 22.78 0.47
C PHE A 263 1.08 22.63 1.59
N ASP A 264 1.54 22.37 2.82
CA ASP A 264 0.68 22.24 3.99
C ASP A 264 -0.08 23.54 4.30
N ASN A 265 0.61 24.69 4.24
CA ASN A 265 -0.03 26.00 4.39
C ASN A 265 -0.97 26.33 3.23
N GLY A 266 -0.67 25.88 2.01
CA GLY A 266 -1.59 25.99 0.88
C GLY A 266 -2.91 25.27 1.14
N VAL A 267 -2.86 24.03 1.66
CA VAL A 267 -4.06 23.26 2.04
C VAL A 267 -4.83 23.97 3.15
N LYS A 268 -4.15 24.45 4.19
CA LYS A 268 -4.78 25.23 5.27
C LYS A 268 -5.50 26.49 4.76
N MET A 269 -4.88 27.20 3.82
CA MET A 269 -5.46 28.38 3.21
C MET A 269 -6.76 28.05 2.46
N ILE A 270 -6.77 26.96 1.68
CA ILE A 270 -7.97 26.49 0.97
C ILE A 270 -9.10 26.21 1.98
N HIS A 271 -8.83 25.45 3.03
CA HIS A 271 -9.82 25.15 4.08
C HIS A 271 -10.35 26.40 4.78
N ASN A 272 -9.48 27.39 5.03
CA ASN A 272 -9.87 28.66 5.62
C ASN A 272 -10.84 29.42 4.70
N TYR A 273 -10.55 29.53 3.40
CA TYR A 273 -11.47 30.16 2.44
C TYR A 273 -12.80 29.41 2.29
N CYS A 274 -12.81 28.10 2.47
CA CYS A 274 -14.03 27.30 2.50
C CYS A 274 -14.84 27.47 3.81
N GLY A 275 -14.34 28.22 4.81
CA GLY A 275 -14.99 28.38 6.11
C GLY A 275 -15.01 27.10 6.95
N THR A 276 -14.15 26.12 6.62
CA THR A 276 -14.06 24.87 7.36
C THR A 276 -12.99 24.96 8.42
N TYR A 277 -13.34 24.62 9.66
CA TYR A 277 -12.35 24.32 10.69
C TYR A 277 -11.74 22.96 10.36
N PHE A 278 -10.44 22.99 10.15
CA PHE A 278 -9.62 21.80 10.02
C PHE A 278 -8.55 21.88 11.09
#